data_AF-A0A7V0XXI1-F1
#
_entry.id   AF-A0A7V0XXI1-F1
#
_cell.length_a   1.000
_cell.length_b   1.000
_cell.length_c   1.000
_cell.angle_alpha   90.00
_cell.angle_beta   90.00
_cell.angle_gamma   90.00
#
_symmetry.space_group_name_H-M   'P 1'
#
loop_
_entity.id
_entity.type
_entity.pdbx_description
1 polymer ?
#
loop_
_entity_poly.entity_id
_entity_poly.type
_entity_poly.pdbx_seq_one_letter_code
_entity_poly.pdbx_strand_id
1 'polypeptide(L)'
;MRSSTRAFWREGRRQKGFSLFDFVHGYVYARWPYAYIAWAKGDRKLPWLVRPFASAASWWFAHRSKGRDAAARSQAFAARYHGKVLPLSVAESWVTLDAPIELHQLEHVIP
;
A
#
# COMPACT_ATOMS: atom_id res chain seq x y z
N MET A 1 -20.99 -8.93 13.19
CA MET A 1 -20.02 -8.09 12.43
C MET A 1 -20.22 -6.62 12.76
N ARG A 2 -19.15 -5.81 12.85
CA ARG A 2 -19.24 -4.34 13.07
C ARG A 2 -19.74 -3.63 11.80
N SER A 3 -20.34 -2.44 11.95
CA SER A 3 -20.82 -1.63 10.83
C SER A 3 -19.71 -1.29 9.82
N SER A 4 -18.52 -0.95 10.31
CA SER A 4 -17.34 -0.65 9.50
C SER A 4 -16.88 -1.82 8.64
N THR A 5 -16.94 -3.05 9.15
CA THR A 5 -16.59 -4.26 8.40
C THR A 5 -17.57 -4.54 7.26
N ARG A 6 -18.87 -4.33 7.51
CA ARG A 6 -19.90 -4.45 6.45
C ARG A 6 -19.74 -3.37 5.39
N ALA A 7 -19.42 -2.14 5.80
CA ALA A 7 -19.16 -1.04 4.88
C ALA A 7 -17.94 -1.34 3.99
N PHE A 8 -16.84 -1.84 4.57
CA PHE A 8 -15.66 -2.26 3.82
C PHE A 8 -15.96 -3.35 2.79
N TRP A 9 -16.71 -4.39 3.18
CA TRP A 9 -17.13 -5.44 2.25
C TRP A 9 -17.97 -4.89 1.09
N ARG A 10 -18.98 -4.07 1.42
CA ARG A 10 -19.89 -3.49 0.43
C ARG A 10 -19.13 -2.60 -0.56
N GLU A 11 -18.17 -1.81 -0.08
CA GLU A 11 -17.37 -0.94 -0.93
C GLU A 11 -16.40 -1.73 -1.80
N GLY A 12 -15.72 -2.73 -1.23
CA GLY A 12 -14.84 -3.60 -2.01
C GLY A 12 -15.58 -4.30 -3.15
N ARG A 13 -16.79 -4.80 -2.90
CA ARG A 13 -17.64 -5.45 -3.93
C ARG A 13 -18.04 -4.55 -5.10
N ARG A 14 -17.91 -3.21 -4.98
CA ARG A 14 -18.13 -2.27 -6.08
C ARG A 14 -16.91 -2.14 -7.01
N GLN A 15 -15.73 -2.57 -6.56
CA GLN A 15 -14.52 -2.52 -7.36
C GLN A 15 -14.39 -3.77 -8.26
N LYS A 16 -14.02 -3.56 -9.52
CA LYS A 16 -13.74 -4.67 -10.45
C LYS A 16 -12.55 -5.47 -9.95
N GLY A 17 -12.72 -6.80 -9.85
CA GLY A 17 -11.66 -7.72 -9.44
C GLY A 17 -11.49 -7.91 -7.94
N PHE A 18 -12.34 -7.31 -7.10
CA PHE A 18 -12.28 -7.51 -5.64
C PHE A 18 -12.68 -8.93 -5.25
N SER A 19 -11.73 -9.66 -4.66
CA SER A 19 -11.88 -11.05 -4.25
C SER A 19 -12.10 -11.21 -2.75
N LEU A 20 -12.50 -12.41 -2.33
CA LEU A 20 -12.57 -12.76 -0.91
C LEU A 20 -11.19 -12.65 -0.23
N PHE A 21 -10.12 -12.95 -0.97
CA PHE A 21 -8.76 -12.79 -0.46
C PHE A 21 -8.45 -11.32 -0.15
N ASP A 22 -8.81 -10.40 -1.05
CA ASP A 22 -8.59 -8.96 -0.84
C ASP A 22 -9.33 -8.44 0.40
N PHE A 23 -10.55 -8.95 0.62
CA PHE A 23 -11.31 -8.64 1.83
C PHE A 23 -10.64 -9.15 3.10
N VAL A 24 -10.27 -10.43 3.14
CA VAL A 24 -9.62 -11.02 4.33
C VAL A 24 -8.29 -10.34 4.61
N HIS A 25 -7.48 -10.13 3.57
CA HIS A 25 -6.21 -9.42 3.64
C HIS A 25 -6.39 -8.01 4.21
N GLY A 26 -7.28 -7.21 3.60
CA GLY A 26 -7.54 -5.84 4.05
C GLY A 26 -8.12 -5.78 5.46
N TYR A 27 -8.98 -6.73 5.84
CA TYR A 27 -9.55 -6.81 7.17
C TYR A 27 -8.50 -7.13 8.25
N VAL A 28 -7.62 -8.12 8.01
CA VAL A 28 -6.54 -8.47 8.94
C VAL A 28 -5.55 -7.32 9.06
N TYR A 29 -5.16 -6.70 7.94
CA TYR A 29 -4.30 -5.52 7.90
C TYR A 29 -4.89 -4.36 8.72
N ALA A 30 -6.16 -4.02 8.49
CA ALA A 30 -6.81 -2.91 9.20
C ALA A 30 -7.01 -3.17 10.69
N ARG A 31 -7.15 -4.44 11.12
CA ARG A 31 -7.37 -4.78 12.52
C ARG A 31 -6.07 -4.92 13.32
N TRP A 32 -5.00 -5.41 12.70
CA TRP A 32 -3.72 -5.66 13.35
C TRP A 32 -2.53 -5.24 12.48
N PRO A 33 -2.39 -3.94 12.15
CA PRO A 33 -1.40 -3.47 11.19
C PRO A 33 0.03 -3.79 11.63
N TYR A 34 0.38 -3.55 12.90
CA TYR A 34 1.73 -3.81 13.41
C TYR A 34 2.10 -5.30 13.38
N ALA A 35 1.18 -6.18 13.77
CA ALA A 35 1.43 -7.63 13.74
C ALA A 35 1.54 -8.13 12.30
N TYR A 36 0.67 -7.64 11.42
CA TYR A 36 0.69 -7.96 9.99
C TYR A 36 2.04 -7.59 9.36
N ILE A 37 2.54 -6.38 9.60
CA ILE A 37 3.82 -5.90 9.08
C ILE A 37 4.99 -6.66 9.71
N ALA A 38 4.99 -6.87 11.02
CA ALA A 38 6.04 -7.63 11.70
C ALA A 38 6.16 -9.07 11.18
N TRP A 39 5.04 -9.72 10.85
CA TRP A 39 5.03 -11.04 10.23
C TRP A 39 5.56 -11.02 8.80
N ALA A 40 5.19 -10.01 8.00
CA ALA A 40 5.69 -9.85 6.63
C ALA A 40 7.20 -9.58 6.60
N LYS A 41 7.73 -8.85 7.59
CA LYS A 41 9.16 -8.52 7.70
C LYS A 41 10.01 -9.65 8.26
N GLY A 42 9.40 -10.60 8.98
CA GLY A 42 10.11 -11.68 9.67
C GLY A 42 10.57 -11.34 11.10
N ASP A 43 10.26 -10.13 11.59
CA ASP A 43 10.67 -9.64 12.92
C ASP A 43 10.04 -10.44 14.08
N ARG A 44 8.95 -11.19 13.82
CA ARG A 44 8.22 -11.95 14.84
C ARG A 44 7.94 -13.38 14.37
N LYS A 45 8.38 -14.37 15.16
CA LYS A 45 8.07 -15.79 14.91
C LYS A 45 6.55 -15.99 14.91
N LEU A 46 6.02 -16.61 13.85
CA LEU A 46 4.60 -16.93 13.78
C LEU A 46 4.22 -17.85 14.96
N PRO A 47 3.16 -17.54 15.71
CA PRO A 47 2.63 -18.46 16.72
C PRO A 47 2.38 -19.84 16.11
N TRP A 48 2.71 -20.91 16.83
CA TRP A 48 2.62 -22.28 16.30
C TRP A 48 1.23 -22.62 15.76
N LEU A 49 0.19 -22.05 16.36
CA LEU A 49 -1.22 -22.22 15.98
C LEU A 49 -1.55 -21.72 14.56
N VAL A 50 -0.87 -20.68 14.07
CA VAL A 50 -1.14 -20.10 12.75
C VAL A 50 -0.21 -20.62 11.65
N ARG A 51 0.84 -21.37 12.02
CA ARG A 51 1.80 -21.97 11.08
C ARG A 51 1.14 -22.89 10.03
N PRO A 52 0.23 -23.83 10.36
CA PRO A 52 -0.35 -24.72 9.35
C PRO A 52 -1.22 -23.97 8.34
N PHE A 53 -1.93 -22.92 8.78
CA PHE A 53 -2.71 -22.06 7.89
C PHE A 53 -1.82 -21.20 6.99
N ALA A 54 -0.72 -20.66 7.55
CA ALA A 54 0.25 -19.90 6.77
C ALA A 54 0.94 -20.77 5.72
N SER A 55 1.32 -22.01 6.05
CA SER A 55 1.94 -22.94 5.09
C SER A 55 0.97 -23.39 4.00
N ALA A 56 -0.30 -23.62 4.33
CA ALA A 56 -1.33 -23.96 3.35
C ALA A 56 -1.59 -22.78 2.40
N ALA A 57 -1.66 -21.55 2.93
CA ALA A 57 -1.79 -20.35 2.12
C ALA A 57 -0.57 -20.16 1.20
N SER A 58 0.65 -20.28 1.72
CA SER A 58 1.87 -20.15 0.91
C SER A 58 1.94 -21.20 -0.20
N TRP A 59 1.53 -22.43 0.09
CA TRP A 59 1.46 -23.50 -0.91
C TRP A 59 0.43 -23.20 -2.00
N TRP A 60 -0.76 -22.75 -1.63
CA TRP A 60 -1.80 -22.32 -2.58
C TRP A 60 -1.31 -21.17 -3.47
N PHE A 61 -0.67 -20.15 -2.89
CA PHE A 61 -0.10 -19.02 -3.62
C PHE A 61 1.04 -19.45 -4.55
N ALA A 62 1.93 -20.32 -4.09
CA ALA A 62 3.01 -20.88 -4.89
C ALA A 62 2.48 -21.63 -6.11
N HIS A 63 1.47 -22.49 -5.92
CA HIS A 63 0.80 -23.21 -7.00
C HIS A 63 0.07 -22.28 -7.99
N ARG A 64 -0.51 -21.17 -7.53
CA ARG A 64 -1.14 -20.17 -8.41
C ARG A 64 -0.12 -19.30 -9.15
N SER A 65 1.11 -19.22 -8.65
CA SER A 65 2.20 -18.43 -9.21
C SER A 65 3.11 -19.21 -10.18
N LYS A 66 2.86 -20.52 -10.38
CA LYS A 66 3.70 -21.47 -11.14
C LYS A 66 3.86 -21.18 -12.66
N GLY A 67 3.58 -19.96 -13.10
CA GLY A 67 3.78 -19.48 -14.47
C GLY A 67 4.11 -17.99 -14.57
N ARG A 68 4.49 -17.30 -13.48
CA ARG A 68 4.90 -15.89 -13.52
C ARG A 68 6.16 -15.71 -12.68
N ASP A 69 7.24 -15.23 -13.27
CA ASP A 69 8.49 -14.94 -12.56
C ASP A 69 8.25 -14.08 -11.32
N ALA A 70 8.43 -14.70 -10.14
CA ALA A 70 8.30 -14.01 -8.86
C ALA A 70 9.32 -12.85 -8.77
N ALA A 71 10.50 -13.03 -9.37
CA ALA A 71 11.51 -11.99 -9.51
C ALA A 71 11.02 -10.80 -10.34
N ALA A 72 10.40 -11.03 -11.51
CA ALA A 72 9.86 -9.97 -12.35
C ALA A 72 8.73 -9.19 -11.64
N ARG A 73 7.86 -9.89 -10.89
CA ARG A 73 6.83 -9.25 -10.07
C ARG A 73 7.39 -8.43 -8.91
N SER A 74 8.41 -8.95 -8.23
CA SER A 74 9.10 -8.24 -7.16
C SER A 74 9.78 -6.97 -7.69
N GLN A 75 10.44 -7.06 -8.85
CA GLN A 75 11.06 -5.90 -9.51
C GLN A 75 10.02 -4.88 -9.97
N ALA A 76 8.92 -5.31 -10.60
CA ALA A 76 7.84 -4.41 -11.00
C ALA A 76 7.14 -3.75 -9.81
N PHE A 77 6.97 -4.48 -8.70
CA PHE A 77 6.44 -3.95 -7.45
C PHE A 77 7.39 -2.93 -6.82
N ALA A 78 8.68 -3.27 -6.71
CA ALA A 78 9.72 -2.37 -6.21
C ALA A 78 9.82 -1.09 -7.06
N ALA A 79 9.81 -1.21 -8.39
CA ALA A 79 9.82 -0.09 -9.32
C ALA A 79 8.60 0.83 -9.20
N ARG A 80 7.46 0.29 -8.75
CA ARG A 80 6.23 1.06 -8.52
C ARG A 80 6.19 1.72 -7.14
N TYR A 81 6.83 1.12 -6.14
CA TYR A 81 6.77 1.55 -4.74
C TYR A 81 7.91 2.50 -4.35
N HIS A 82 9.11 2.36 -4.93
CA HIS A 82 10.26 3.19 -4.58
C HIS A 82 10.32 4.56 -5.26
N GLY A 83 9.22 4.97 -5.92
CA GLY A 83 9.17 6.23 -6.64
C GLY A 83 9.99 6.17 -7.92
N LYS A 84 9.41 6.65 -9.02
CA LYS A 84 10.23 6.94 -10.20
C LYS A 84 11.22 8.03 -9.77
N VAL A 85 12.51 7.80 -9.99
CA VAL A 85 13.54 8.81 -9.74
C VAL A 85 13.21 10.04 -10.58
N LEU A 86 12.94 11.17 -9.93
CA LEU A 86 12.72 12.44 -10.60
C LEU A 86 14.09 13.09 -10.83
N PRO A 87 14.49 13.36 -12.09
CA PRO A 87 15.74 14.08 -12.36
C PRO A 87 15.71 15.46 -11.68
N LEU A 88 16.86 15.92 -11.20
CA LEU A 88 16.99 17.19 -10.47
C LEU A 88 16.38 18.37 -11.25
N SER A 89 16.64 18.46 -12.55
CA SER A 89 16.10 19.51 -13.42
C SER A 89 14.56 19.52 -13.51
N VAL A 90 13.91 18.36 -13.36
CA VAL A 90 12.45 18.27 -13.36
C VAL A 90 11.89 18.62 -11.98
N ALA A 91 12.60 18.27 -10.91
CA ALA A 91 12.24 18.71 -9.56
C ALA A 91 12.33 20.24 -9.43
N GLU A 92 13.39 20.85 -9.98
CA GLU A 92 13.61 22.29 -9.99
C GLU A 92 12.47 23.04 -10.70
N SER A 93 11.99 22.54 -11.84
CA SER A 93 10.88 23.18 -12.57
C SER A 93 9.53 23.06 -11.87
N TRP A 94 9.36 22.09 -10.97
CA TRP A 94 8.13 21.93 -10.20
C TRP A 94 8.09 22.82 -8.95
N VAL A 95 9.26 23.08 -8.35
CA VAL A 95 9.38 23.90 -7.13
C VAL A 95 9.55 25.38 -7.47
N THR A 96 10.10 25.70 -8.64
CA THR A 96 10.29 27.08 -9.09
C THR A 96 9.03 27.59 -9.77
N LEU A 97 8.36 28.58 -9.16
CA LEU A 97 7.33 29.35 -9.84
C LEU A 97 7.99 30.53 -10.58
N ASP A 98 8.16 30.40 -11.90
CA ASP A 98 8.55 31.50 -12.77
C ASP A 98 7.31 32.29 -13.24
N ALA A 99 6.58 32.82 -12.26
CA ALA A 99 5.42 33.65 -12.51
C ALA A 99 5.55 34.95 -11.70
N PRO A 100 5.15 36.10 -12.28
CA PRO A 100 5.12 37.34 -11.53
C PRO A 100 4.19 37.19 -10.33
N ILE A 101 4.73 37.35 -9.13
CA ILE A 101 3.94 37.36 -7.89
C ILE A 101 3.39 38.77 -7.72
N GLU A 102 2.14 38.96 -8.11
CA GLU A 102 1.43 40.20 -7.80
C GLU A 102 0.96 40.18 -6.34
N LEU A 103 1.69 40.89 -5.48
CA LEU A 103 1.34 41.08 -4.08
C LEU A 103 0.30 42.19 -3.94
N HIS A 104 -0.98 41.84 -4.00
CA HIS A 104 -2.06 42.75 -3.66
C HIS A 104 -2.40 42.62 -2.18
N GLN A 105 -2.49 43.76 -1.46
CA GLN A 105 -2.90 43.83 -0.05
C GLN A 105 -1.92 43.19 0.97
N LEU A 106 -0.65 43.61 0.97
CA LEU A 106 0.22 43.36 2.13
C LEU A 106 -0.38 44.05 3.37
N GLU A 107 -0.66 43.29 4.43
CA GLU A 107 -1.15 43.84 5.70
C GLU A 107 -0.15 44.90 6.21
N HIS A 108 -0.63 46.13 6.38
CA HIS A 108 0.16 47.24 6.89
C HIS A 108 0.30 47.10 8.41
N VAL A 109 1.48 46.73 8.89
CA VAL A 109 1.78 46.71 10.33
C VAL A 109 1.95 48.16 10.81
N ILE A 110 0.95 48.67 11.54
CA ILE A 110 0.99 49.99 12.20
C ILE A 110 1.82 49.87 13.49
N PRO A 111 2.73 50.82 13.80
CA PRO A 111 3.55 50.81 15.01
C PRO A 111 2.75 50.87 16.32
#